data_AF-A0A6S7JT30-F1
#
_entry.id   AF-A0A6S7JT30-F1
#
_cell.length_a   1.000
_cell.length_b   1.000
_cell.length_c   1.000
_cell.angle_alpha   90.00
_cell.angle_beta   90.00
_cell.angle_gamma   90.00
#
_symmetry.space_group_name_H-M   'P 1'
#
loop_
_entity.id
_entity.type
_entity.pdbx_description
1 polymer ?
#
loop_
_entity_poly.entity_id
_entity_poly.type
_entity_poly.pdbx_seq_one_letter_code
_entity_poly.pdbx_strand_id
1 'polypeptide(L)' 'MIDNIILLITGTLHERTITELIPKCHPLGSFEEMASINIASTPVELYNAVLVDTPL' A
#
# COMPACT_ATOMS: atom_id res chain seq x y z
N MET A 1 -1.03 -10.52 2.27
CA MET A 1 0.02 -9.47 2.38
C MET A 1 0.44 -8.99 1.00
N ILE A 2 0.98 -9.86 0.13
CA ILE A 2 1.37 -9.51 -1.25
C ILE A 2 0.21 -8.97 -2.08
N ASP A 3 -0.99 -9.55 -1.98
CA ASP A 3 -2.15 -9.11 -2.78
C ASP A 3 -2.55 -7.65 -2.50
N ASN A 4 -2.49 -7.21 -1.24
CA ASN A 4 -2.80 -5.83 -0.86
C ASN A 4 -1.76 -4.85 -1.42
N ILE A 5 -0.48 -5.26 -1.47
CA ILE A 5 0.60 -4.45 -2.05
C ILE A 5 0.39 -4.30 -3.55
N ILE A 6 0.10 -5.41 -4.25
CA ILE A 6 -0.19 -5.38 -5.68
C ILE A 6 -1.41 -4.49 -5.94
N LEU A 7 -2.47 -4.59 -5.13
CA LEU A 7 -3.65 -3.72 -5.25
C LEU A 7 -3.28 -2.23 -5.12
N LEU A 8 -2.47 -1.86 -4.14
CA LEU A 8 -2.05 -0.48 -3.89
C LEU A 8 -1.14 0.06 -5.00
N ILE A 9 -0.14 -0.72 -5.44
CA ILE A 9 0.76 -0.34 -6.55
C ILE A 9 -0.03 -0.19 -7.85
N THR A 10 -0.90 -1.14 -8.15
CA THR A 10 -1.70 -1.10 -9.39
C THR A 10 -2.71 0.05 -9.34
N GLY A 11 -3.30 0.32 -8.17
CA GLY A 11 -4.23 1.43 -8.01
C GLY A 11 -3.56 2.79 -8.13
N THR A 12 -2.36 2.97 -7.58
CA THR A 12 -1.57 4.21 -7.74
C THR A 12 -1.08 4.42 -9.17
N LEU A 13 -0.75 3.35 -9.91
CA LEU A 13 -0.47 3.42 -11.36
C LEU A 13 -1.67 3.90 -12.19
N HIS A 14 -2.90 3.68 -11.71
CA HIS A 14 -4.12 4.18 -12.35
C HIS A 14 -4.58 5.52 -11.75
N GLU A 15 -3.69 6.27 -11.10
CA GLU A 15 -3.97 7.58 -10.48
C GLU A 15 -5.08 7.54 -9.42
N ARG A 16 -5.32 6.37 -8.80
CA ARG A 16 -6.27 6.26 -7.69
C ARG A 16 -5.60 6.55 -6.36
N THR A 17 -6.36 7.21 -5.50
CA THR A 17 -5.89 7.55 -4.15
C THR A 17 -5.87 6.31 -3.26
N ILE A 18 -4.89 6.25 -2.36
CA ILE A 18 -4.69 5.12 -1.45
C ILE A 18 -5.87 4.99 -0.48
N THR A 19 -6.47 6.11 -0.06
CA THR A 19 -7.69 6.18 0.75
C THR A 19 -8.88 5.45 0.14
N GLU A 20 -9.00 5.37 -1.19
CA GLU A 20 -10.03 4.58 -1.88
C GLU A 20 -9.71 3.09 -1.97
N LEU A 21 -8.44 2.72 -1.85
CA LEU A 21 -7.93 1.36 -2.01
C LEU A 21 -7.81 0.62 -0.67
N ILE A 22 -7.53 1.35 0.43
CA ILE A 22 -7.48 0.81 1.80
C ILE A 22 -8.71 -0.05 2.16
N PRO A 23 -9.96 0.40 1.97
CA PRO A 23 -11.13 -0.42 2.33
C PRO A 23 -11.30 -1.68 1.47
N LYS A 24 -10.57 -1.79 0.35
CA LYS A 24 -10.56 -2.97 -0.52
C LYS A 24 -9.43 -3.95 -0.18
N CYS A 25 -8.54 -3.58 0.74
CA CYS A 25 -7.48 -4.47 1.21
C CYS A 25 -8.07 -5.58 2.08
N HIS A 26 -7.49 -6.78 1.96
CA HIS A 26 -7.90 -7.92 2.77
C HIS A 26 -7.53 -7.68 4.24
N PRO A 27 -8.46 -7.90 5.21
CA PRO A 27 -8.25 -7.57 6.63
C PRO A 27 -7.10 -8.34 7.29
N LEU A 28 -6.81 -9.58 6.86
CA LEU A 28 -5.64 -10.35 7.30
C LEU A 28 -4.28 -9.76 6.87
N GLY A 29 -4.27 -8.80 5.94
CA GLY A 29 -3.08 -8.06 5.53
C GLY A 29 -3.25 -6.56 5.70
N SER A 30 -4.10 -6.15 6.65
CA SER A 30 -4.22 -4.76 7.06
C SER A 30 -3.13 -4.49 8.10
N PHE A 31 -2.27 -3.51 7.83
CA PHE A 31 -1.12 -3.18 8.68
C PHE A 31 -1.30 -1.79 9.29
N GLU A 32 -0.72 -1.56 10.47
CA GLU A 32 -0.63 -0.21 11.05
C GLU A 32 0.28 0.70 10.21
N GLU A 33 1.31 0.17 9.54
CA GLU A 33 2.17 0.96 8.64
C GLU A 33 1.43 1.48 7.39
N MET A 34 0.20 1.02 7.12
CA MET A 34 -0.63 1.51 6.01
C MET A 34 -0.97 3.01 6.15
N ALA A 35 -0.86 3.56 7.37
CA ALA A 35 -0.92 5.00 7.61
C ALA A 35 0.29 5.76 7.03
N SER A 36 1.48 5.17 7.03
CA SER A 36 2.69 5.72 6.41
C SER A 36 2.61 5.66 4.88
N ILE A 37 1.94 4.63 4.35
CA ILE A 37 1.70 4.46 2.91
C ILE A 37 0.85 5.60 2.34
N ASN A 38 -0.03 6.22 3.13
CA ASN A 38 -0.82 7.38 2.73
C ASN A 38 0.02 8.63 2.38
N ILE A 39 1.31 8.65 2.76
CA ILE A 39 2.26 9.72 2.46
C ILE A 39 2.97 9.44 1.12
N ALA A 40 3.07 8.18 0.71
CA ALA A 40 3.71 7.78 -0.53
C ALA A 40 2.86 8.22 -1.74
N SER A 41 3.37 9.19 -2.48
CA SER A 41 2.71 9.72 -3.67
C SER A 41 3.19 9.01 -4.95
N THR A 42 4.25 8.23 -4.83
CA THR A 42 4.84 7.48 -5.94
C THR A 42 4.86 5.97 -5.67
N PRO A 43 4.73 5.13 -6.70
CA PRO A 43 4.83 3.67 -6.56
C PRO A 43 6.15 3.22 -5.94
N VAL A 44 7.24 3.97 -6.16
CA VAL A 44 8.57 3.69 -5.63
C VAL A 44 8.64 3.94 -4.13
N GLU A 45 8.06 5.04 -3.64
CA GLU A 45 7.93 5.30 -2.21
C GLU A 45 7.06 4.24 -1.54
N LEU A 46 6.00 3.81 -2.20
CA LEU A 46 5.10 2.79 -1.70
C LEU A 46 5.80 1.42 -1.60
N TYR A 47 6.59 1.07 -2.61
CA TYR A 47 7.42 -0.12 -2.61
C TYR A 47 8.45 -0.08 -1.47
N ASN A 48 9.16 1.03 -1.31
CA ASN A 48 10.15 1.18 -0.23
C ASN A 48 9.50 1.17 1.15
N ALA A 49 8.41 1.90 1.37
CA ALA A 49 7.71 1.94 2.65
C ALA A 49 7.17 0.55 3.07
N VAL A 50 6.83 -0.29 2.10
CA VAL A 50 6.34 -1.64 2.42
C VAL A 50 7.48 -2.64 2.60
N LEU A 51 8.46 -2.69 1.70
CA LEU A 51 9.51 -3.71 1.74
C LEU A 51 10.66 -3.41 2.71
N VAL A 52 10.88 -2.14 3.06
CA VAL A 52 11.94 -1.76 4.00
C VAL A 52 11.45 -1.82 5.45
N ASP A 53 10.18 -1.46 5.70
CA ASP A 53 9.65 -1.37 7.07
C ASP A 53 8.86 -2.62 7.53
N THR A 54 8.49 -3.55 6.65
CA THR A 54 7.90 -4.83 7.10
C THR A 54 8.98 -5.91 7.26
N PRO A 55 9.26 -6.40 8.49
CA PRO A 55 10.09 -7.58 8.65
C PRO A 55 9.30 -8.77 8.12
N LEU A 56 9.83 -9.41 7.06
CA LEU A 56 9.29 -10.66 6.50
C LEU A 56 9.12 -11.76 7.55
#